data_AF-A0A9D6F2C2-F1
#
_entry.id   AF-A0A9D6F2C2-F1
#
_cell.length_a   1.000
_cell.length_b   1.000
_cell.length_c   1.000
_cell.angle_alpha   90.00
_cell.angle_beta   90.00
_cell.angle_gamma   90.00
#
_symmetry.space_group_name_H-M   'P 1'
#
loop_
_entity.id
_entity.type
_entity.pdbx_description
1 polymer ?
#
loop_
_entity_poly.entity_id
_entity_poly.type
_entity_poly.pdbx_seq_one_letter_code
_entity_poly.pdbx_strand_id
1 'polypeptide(L)'
;MKCPFPGMDPYVERPNIWADFHDAFITYLRGELQPQLNPKYAALGRERLYVVQTQRPIYPDVAVIARPPRHDQENGGVAVVDDVTLSEPVIFELVEEEIREPYLDIIEPRAGNRLITSIEVLSPSNKSAGPGRDQYLQKQKEVQASGGNLVEIDLLRAGKPVFRVSPQDLASRLPAWHYLVGVSRRPSQQAIYPIHLRKPLPKIKIPLSGNDPDVALDLQAAFALTWEKGPYRVVVDYDGPPPGELPPEEIAWCEHILKQAGLRK
;
A
#
# COMPACT_ATOMS: atom_id res chain seq x y z
N MET A 1 -21.86 -13.52 -4.93
CA MET A 1 -22.11 -12.59 -6.05
C MET A 1 -20.76 -12.02 -6.46
N LYS A 2 -20.50 -11.84 -7.76
CA LYS A 2 -19.19 -11.39 -8.25
C LYS A 2 -19.01 -9.89 -8.05
N CYS A 3 -17.77 -9.41 -8.11
CA CYS A 3 -17.44 -8.00 -8.23
C CYS A 3 -18.25 -7.36 -9.37
N PRO A 4 -18.84 -6.15 -9.19
CA PRO A 4 -19.59 -5.49 -10.25
C PRO A 4 -18.69 -4.98 -11.39
N PHE A 5 -17.41 -4.76 -11.11
CA PHE A 5 -16.41 -4.32 -12.09
C PHE A 5 -15.78 -5.49 -12.84
N PRO A 6 -15.34 -5.29 -14.10
CA PRO A 6 -14.75 -6.36 -14.91
C PRO A 6 -13.39 -6.86 -14.39
N GLY A 7 -12.70 -6.03 -13.60
CA GLY A 7 -11.43 -6.34 -12.97
C GLY A 7 -11.39 -5.85 -11.53
N MET A 8 -10.49 -4.91 -11.24
CA MET A 8 -10.38 -4.28 -9.94
C MET A 8 -11.66 -3.52 -9.57
N ASP A 9 -12.11 -3.63 -8.32
CA ASP A 9 -13.10 -2.71 -7.76
C ASP A 9 -12.36 -1.45 -7.24
N PRO A 10 -12.56 -0.27 -7.86
CA PRO A 10 -11.85 0.94 -7.48
C PRO A 10 -12.18 1.45 -6.06
N TYR A 11 -13.25 0.97 -5.43
CA TYR A 11 -13.65 1.38 -4.07
C TYR A 11 -12.90 0.60 -2.98
N VAL A 12 -12.26 -0.52 -3.31
CA VAL A 12 -11.38 -1.30 -2.40
C VAL A 12 -10.15 -0.51 -1.98
N GLU A 13 -9.71 0.42 -2.81
CA GLU A 13 -8.55 1.28 -2.57
C GLU A 13 -8.73 2.22 -1.36
N ARG A 14 -9.91 2.25 -0.72
CA ARG A 14 -10.13 3.07 0.48
C ARG A 14 -9.22 2.58 1.62
N PRO A 15 -8.51 3.46 2.34
CA PRO A 15 -7.51 3.05 3.33
C PRO A 15 -8.02 2.09 4.41
N ASN A 16 -9.29 2.21 4.81
CA ASN A 16 -9.92 1.34 5.81
C ASN A 16 -10.31 -0.05 5.28
N ILE A 17 -10.25 -0.28 3.96
CA ILE A 17 -10.58 -1.56 3.30
C ILE A 17 -9.31 -2.20 2.75
N TRP A 18 -8.39 -1.38 2.24
CA TRP A 18 -7.20 -1.82 1.54
C TRP A 18 -6.33 -2.78 2.37
N ALA A 19 -6.14 -2.51 3.67
CA ALA A 19 -5.28 -3.34 4.52
C ALA A 19 -5.75 -4.81 4.56
N ASP A 20 -7.04 -5.04 4.79
CA ASP A 20 -7.62 -6.40 4.77
C ASP A 20 -7.57 -7.02 3.37
N PHE A 21 -7.91 -6.23 2.34
CA PHE A 21 -7.83 -6.69 0.95
C PHE A 21 -6.43 -7.12 0.53
N HIS A 22 -5.43 -6.33 0.89
CA HIS A 22 -4.03 -6.56 0.60
C HIS A 22 -3.56 -7.93 1.11
N ASP A 23 -3.83 -8.20 2.39
CA ASP A 23 -3.39 -9.43 3.07
C ASP A 23 -4.11 -10.67 2.51
N ALA A 24 -5.41 -10.56 2.30
CA ALA A 24 -6.21 -11.61 1.68
C ALA A 24 -5.76 -11.87 0.24
N PHE A 25 -5.49 -10.83 -0.55
CA PHE A 25 -5.04 -10.95 -1.92
C PHE A 25 -3.68 -11.66 -2.02
N ILE A 26 -2.72 -11.31 -1.17
CA ILE A 26 -1.44 -12.02 -1.06
C ILE A 26 -1.63 -13.51 -0.78
N THR A 27 -2.58 -13.85 0.11
CA THR A 27 -2.91 -15.24 0.42
C THR A 27 -3.41 -15.99 -0.80
N TYR A 28 -4.33 -15.41 -1.58
CA TYR A 28 -4.84 -16.04 -2.80
C TYR A 28 -3.81 -16.09 -3.93
N LEU A 29 -2.93 -15.09 -4.06
CA LEU A 29 -1.80 -15.14 -4.99
C LEU A 29 -0.87 -16.31 -4.68
N ARG A 30 -0.58 -16.57 -3.40
CA ARG A 30 0.22 -17.74 -2.98
C ARG A 30 -0.46 -19.05 -3.37
N GLY A 31 -1.78 -19.15 -3.20
CA GLY A 31 -2.58 -20.32 -3.57
C GLY A 31 -2.54 -20.61 -5.08
N GLU A 32 -2.60 -19.57 -5.92
CA GLU A 32 -2.48 -19.69 -7.37
C GLU A 32 -1.07 -20.08 -7.82
N LEU A 33 -0.03 -19.62 -7.11
CA LEU A 33 1.37 -19.87 -7.45
C LEU A 33 1.86 -21.26 -7.05
N GLN A 34 1.63 -21.67 -5.80
CA GLN A 34 2.30 -22.84 -5.21
C GLN A 34 2.15 -24.14 -6.04
N PRO A 35 0.98 -24.46 -6.64
CA PRO A 35 0.84 -25.65 -7.48
C PRO A 35 1.80 -25.67 -8.68
N GLN A 36 2.12 -24.51 -9.25
CA GLN A 36 3.01 -24.37 -10.41
C GLN A 36 4.50 -24.39 -10.02
N LEU A 37 4.81 -24.16 -8.74
CA LEU A 37 6.18 -24.10 -8.20
C LEU A 37 6.71 -25.47 -7.76
N ASN A 38 5.82 -26.42 -7.52
CA ASN A 38 6.18 -27.76 -7.06
C ASN A 38 6.97 -28.56 -8.11
N PRO A 39 7.92 -29.42 -7.67
CA PRO A 39 8.40 -29.61 -6.31
C PRO A 39 9.64 -28.72 -5.97
N LYS A 40 10.11 -27.90 -6.91
CA LYS A 40 11.43 -27.24 -6.82
C LYS A 40 11.40 -25.98 -5.97
N TYR A 41 10.33 -25.20 -6.05
CA TYR A 41 10.22 -23.90 -5.40
C TYR A 41 9.08 -23.86 -4.38
N ALA A 42 9.20 -22.95 -3.42
CA ALA A 42 8.17 -22.70 -2.41
C ALA A 42 7.84 -21.20 -2.37
N ALA A 43 6.56 -20.86 -2.43
CA ALA A 43 6.05 -19.52 -2.16
C ALA A 43 5.73 -19.40 -0.67
N LEU A 44 6.41 -18.47 0.01
CA LEU A 44 6.26 -18.20 1.43
C LEU A 44 5.73 -16.79 1.65
N GLY A 45 4.75 -16.66 2.54
CA GLY A 45 4.37 -15.35 3.09
C GLY A 45 5.47 -14.85 4.02
N ARG A 46 5.84 -13.59 3.86
CA ARG A 46 6.76 -12.85 4.71
C ARG A 46 6.09 -11.57 5.17
N GLU A 47 6.61 -10.96 6.23
CA GLU A 47 6.10 -9.70 6.75
C GLU A 47 7.27 -8.75 6.99
N ARG A 48 7.05 -7.47 6.71
CA ARG A 48 7.92 -6.37 7.12
C ARG A 48 7.25 -5.60 8.26
N LEU A 49 8.01 -5.30 9.30
CA LEU A 49 7.57 -4.53 10.47
C LEU A 49 8.30 -3.19 10.51
N TYR A 50 7.57 -2.11 10.73
CA TYR A 50 8.15 -0.81 11.05
C TYR A 50 7.25 0.02 11.94
N VAL A 51 7.86 0.91 12.71
CA VAL A 51 7.16 1.81 13.62
C VAL A 51 6.94 3.16 12.94
N VAL A 52 5.72 3.65 12.99
CA VAL A 52 5.37 5.01 12.58
C VAL A 52 4.88 5.78 13.80
N GLN A 53 5.42 6.97 14.02
CA GLN A 53 4.91 7.87 15.05
C GLN A 53 3.83 8.77 14.46
N THR A 54 2.60 8.63 14.92
CA THR A 54 1.47 9.50 14.55
C THR A 54 1.31 10.59 15.59
N GLN A 55 1.03 11.82 15.13
CA GLN A 55 0.78 12.98 15.99
C GLN A 55 -0.71 13.30 16.00
N ARG A 56 -1.32 13.38 17.18
CA ARG A 56 -2.70 13.87 17.34
C ARG A 56 -2.71 15.07 18.27
N PRO A 57 -3.25 16.22 17.85
CA PRO A 57 -3.37 17.37 18.74
C PRO A 57 -4.33 17.01 19.87
N ILE A 58 -3.88 17.14 21.13
CA ILE A 58 -4.76 17.12 22.28
C ILE A 58 -5.03 18.58 22.63
N TYR A 59 -6.31 18.96 22.67
CA TYR A 59 -6.71 20.23 23.26
C TYR A 59 -6.88 20.00 24.77
N PRO A 60 -6.00 20.53 25.64
CA PRO A 60 -6.16 20.37 27.07
C PRO A 60 -7.36 21.19 27.56
N ASP A 61 -8.28 20.56 28.30
CA ASP A 61 -9.51 21.24 28.75
C ASP A 61 -9.28 22.27 29.87
N VAL A 62 -8.16 22.22 30.61
CA VAL A 62 -7.79 23.23 31.63
C VAL A 62 -6.27 23.24 31.85
N ALA A 63 -5.62 24.39 31.65
CA ALA A 63 -4.26 24.63 32.13
C ALA A 63 -4.30 25.21 33.56
N VAL A 64 -3.91 24.45 34.59
CA VAL A 64 -3.75 24.98 35.95
C VAL A 64 -2.37 25.60 36.08
N ILE A 65 -2.29 26.93 35.97
CA ILE A 65 -1.06 27.66 36.30
C ILE A 65 -1.00 27.82 37.82
N ALA A 66 -0.07 27.12 38.46
CA ALA A 66 0.22 27.30 39.88
C ALA A 66 0.82 28.69 40.10
N ARG A 67 0.05 29.59 40.72
CA ARG A 67 0.58 30.86 41.25
C ARG A 67 1.48 30.54 42.45
N PRO A 68 2.73 31.03 42.50
CA PRO A 68 3.54 30.86 43.69
C PRO A 68 2.89 31.60 44.88
N PRO A 69 3.01 31.07 46.11
CA PRO A 69 2.41 31.68 47.29
C PRO A 69 3.01 33.07 47.52
N ARG A 70 2.14 34.07 47.69
CA ARG A 70 2.52 35.41 48.15
C ARG A 70 3.05 35.30 49.57
N HIS A 71 4.33 35.57 49.76
CA HIS A 71 4.88 35.94 51.05
C HIS A 71 4.76 37.47 51.17
N ASP A 72 3.99 37.92 52.15
CA ASP A 72 3.86 39.34 52.47
C ASP A 72 5.08 39.84 53.24
N GLN A 73 5.61 40.97 52.73
CA GLN A 73 6.47 42.01 53.35
C GLN A 73 7.92 41.61 53.72
N GLU A 74 8.95 42.39 53.42
CA GLU A 74 9.07 43.86 53.51
C GLU A 74 10.30 44.40 52.73
N ASN A 75 10.22 45.66 52.29
CA ASN A 75 11.28 46.58 51.81
C ASN A 75 11.93 46.41 50.42
N GLY A 76 11.65 47.41 49.56
CA GLY A 76 12.69 48.14 48.82
C GLY A 76 13.05 47.65 47.41
N GLY A 77 12.59 48.39 46.39
CA GLY A 77 13.10 48.31 45.02
C GLY A 77 11.99 48.10 43.99
N VAL A 78 11.78 49.09 43.12
CA VAL A 78 10.93 48.93 41.93
C VAL A 78 11.63 47.94 40.99
N ALA A 79 11.18 46.69 41.00
CA ALA A 79 11.44 45.75 39.93
C ALA A 79 10.28 45.85 38.93
N VAL A 80 10.60 46.21 37.70
CA VAL A 80 9.66 46.08 36.57
C VAL A 80 9.39 44.58 36.44
N VAL A 81 8.19 44.14 36.83
CA VAL A 81 7.76 42.78 36.56
C VAL A 81 7.32 42.77 35.11
N ASP A 82 8.23 42.36 34.22
CA ASP A 82 7.82 41.90 32.90
C ASP A 82 6.82 40.76 33.12
N ASP A 83 5.55 41.03 32.85
CA ASP A 83 4.49 40.02 32.84
C ASP A 83 4.80 39.10 31.66
N VAL A 84 5.64 38.09 31.89
CA VAL A 84 5.93 37.05 30.90
C VAL A 84 4.63 36.29 30.70
N THR A 85 3.84 36.74 29.72
CA THR A 85 2.68 36.01 29.24
C THR A 85 3.22 34.74 28.59
N LEU A 86 3.28 33.65 29.36
CA LEU A 86 3.67 32.34 28.85
C LEU A 86 2.59 31.88 27.88
N SER A 87 2.96 31.69 26.62
CA SER A 87 2.07 31.10 25.61
C SER A 87 1.65 29.69 26.04
N GLU A 88 0.38 29.36 25.86
CA GLU A 88 -0.12 28.02 26.15
C GLU A 88 0.51 27.00 25.18
N PRO A 89 1.06 25.88 25.70
CA PRO A 89 1.64 24.87 24.84
C PRO A 89 0.53 24.09 24.12
N VAL A 90 0.71 23.87 22.82
CA VAL A 90 -0.08 22.88 22.09
C VAL A 90 0.55 21.50 22.35
N ILE A 91 -0.20 20.63 23.01
CA ILE A 91 0.27 19.28 23.35
C ILE A 91 -0.12 18.33 22.22
N PHE A 92 0.85 17.54 21.76
CA PHE A 92 0.63 16.46 20.80
C PHE A 92 0.77 15.11 21.51
N GLU A 93 -0.18 14.21 21.29
CA GLU A 93 0.00 12.80 21.59
C GLU A 93 0.87 12.19 20.49
N LEU A 94 1.99 11.58 20.90
CA LEU A 94 2.86 10.83 20.03
C LEU A 94 2.55 9.34 20.23
N VAL A 95 1.89 8.72 19.26
CA VAL A 95 1.56 7.29 19.29
C VAL A 95 2.46 6.56 18.31
N GLU A 96 3.23 5.60 18.81
CA GLU A 96 3.98 4.66 17.98
C GLU A 96 3.07 3.51 17.56
N GLU A 97 2.91 3.32 16.24
CA GLU A 97 2.13 2.25 15.65
C GLU A 97 3.05 1.32 14.86
N GLU A 98 3.02 0.03 15.19
CA GLU A 98 3.70 -1.01 14.43
C GLU A 98 2.86 -1.38 13.20
N ILE A 99 3.38 -1.08 12.01
CA ILE A 99 2.76 -1.45 10.74
C ILE A 99 3.38 -2.75 10.23
N ARG A 100 2.50 -3.69 9.84
CA ARG A 100 2.87 -4.95 9.19
C ARG A 100 2.52 -4.89 7.72
N GLU A 101 3.48 -5.21 6.85
CA GLU A 101 3.26 -5.29 5.41
C GLU A 101 3.66 -6.68 4.89
N PRO A 102 2.69 -7.55 4.58
CA PRO A 102 3.00 -8.86 4.03
C PRO A 102 3.44 -8.78 2.56
N TYR A 103 4.22 -9.77 2.15
CA TYR A 103 4.64 -9.99 0.76
C TYR A 103 4.94 -11.48 0.53
N LEU A 104 5.21 -11.89 -0.71
CA LEU A 104 5.58 -13.27 -1.03
C LEU A 104 7.04 -13.37 -1.47
N ASP A 105 7.75 -14.35 -0.93
CA ASP A 105 9.02 -14.82 -1.48
C ASP A 105 8.84 -16.18 -2.12
N ILE A 106 9.29 -16.31 -3.37
CA ILE A 106 9.57 -17.60 -4.00
C ILE A 106 11.02 -17.96 -3.69
N ILE A 107 11.22 -19.07 -3.01
CA ILE A 107 12.55 -19.59 -2.66
C ILE A 107 12.81 -20.96 -3.29
N GLU A 108 14.07 -21.34 -3.40
CA GLU A 108 14.50 -22.70 -3.72
C GLU A 108 15.02 -23.40 -2.44
N PRO A 109 14.20 -24.24 -1.77
CA PRO A 109 14.57 -24.80 -0.47
C PRO A 109 15.83 -25.66 -0.52
N ARG A 110 15.99 -26.45 -1.60
CA ARG A 110 17.16 -27.32 -1.80
C ARG A 110 18.47 -26.56 -2.04
N ALA A 111 18.40 -25.27 -2.35
CA ALA A 111 19.54 -24.37 -2.50
C ALA A 111 19.74 -23.48 -1.25
N GLY A 112 19.43 -24.00 -0.06
CA GLY A 112 19.59 -23.25 1.20
C GLY A 112 18.60 -22.09 1.35
N ASN A 113 17.36 -22.27 0.89
CA ASN A 113 16.31 -21.23 0.87
C ASN A 113 16.69 -19.98 0.07
N ARG A 114 17.47 -20.15 -1.00
CA ARG A 114 17.86 -19.04 -1.88
C ARG A 114 16.62 -18.32 -2.42
N LEU A 115 16.58 -16.99 -2.25
CA LEU A 115 15.55 -16.14 -2.83
C LEU A 115 15.62 -16.17 -4.36
N ILE A 116 14.49 -16.47 -4.99
CA ILE A 116 14.34 -16.47 -6.43
C ILE A 116 13.56 -15.23 -6.88
N THR A 117 12.42 -14.94 -6.26
CA THR A 117 11.56 -13.81 -6.65
C THR A 117 10.79 -13.27 -5.45
N SER A 118 10.91 -11.97 -5.19
CA SER A 118 10.05 -11.23 -4.25
C SER A 118 8.84 -10.71 -5.02
N ILE A 119 7.63 -10.93 -4.52
CA ILE A 119 6.38 -10.40 -5.07
C ILE A 119 5.77 -9.48 -4.02
N GLU A 120 5.72 -8.20 -4.34
CA GLU A 120 5.26 -7.11 -3.50
C GLU A 120 3.91 -6.61 -4.04
N VAL A 121 2.84 -6.71 -3.25
CA VAL A 121 1.62 -5.94 -3.50
C VAL A 121 1.81 -4.61 -2.79
N LEU A 122 1.61 -3.48 -3.48
CA LEU A 122 1.92 -2.19 -2.87
C LEU A 122 0.87 -1.76 -1.85
N SER A 123 1.34 -1.17 -0.77
CA SER A 123 0.52 -0.46 0.22
C SER A 123 0.55 1.06 -0.01
N PRO A 124 -0.41 1.82 0.55
CA PRO A 124 -0.38 3.28 0.50
C PRO A 124 0.89 3.88 1.12
N SER A 125 1.45 3.25 2.16
CA SER A 125 2.69 3.67 2.81
C SER A 125 3.92 3.54 1.91
N ASN A 126 3.94 2.61 0.95
CA ASN A 126 5.04 2.52 -0.02
C ASN A 126 5.00 3.71 -1.01
N LYS A 127 3.81 4.26 -1.27
CA LYS A 127 3.58 5.31 -2.28
C LYS A 127 3.59 6.74 -1.71
N SER A 128 3.61 6.88 -0.39
CA SER A 128 3.65 8.14 0.35
C SER A 128 5.05 8.40 0.94
N ALA A 129 5.41 9.65 1.20
CA ALA A 129 6.68 9.93 1.88
C ALA A 129 6.64 9.44 3.34
N GLY A 130 7.73 8.86 3.82
CA GLY A 130 7.86 8.36 5.19
C GLY A 130 8.52 6.99 5.30
N PRO A 131 8.57 6.42 6.52
CA PRO A 131 9.32 5.19 6.81
C PRO A 131 8.96 4.00 5.92
N GLY A 132 7.68 3.81 5.61
CA GLY A 132 7.22 2.71 4.76
C GLY A 132 7.78 2.76 3.33
N ARG A 133 7.88 3.95 2.74
CA ARG A 133 8.51 4.14 1.42
C ARG A 133 10.02 3.95 1.50
N ASP A 134 10.67 4.49 2.53
CA ASP A 134 12.12 4.36 2.67
C ASP A 134 12.54 2.90 2.80
N GLN A 135 11.82 2.12 3.62
CA GLN A 135 12.04 0.68 3.74
C GLN A 135 11.70 -0.08 2.46
N TYR A 136 10.67 0.33 1.73
CA TYR A 136 10.34 -0.29 0.44
C TYR A 136 11.43 -0.08 -0.60
N LEU A 137 11.93 1.15 -0.75
CA LEU A 137 13.03 1.47 -1.66
C LEU A 137 14.34 0.76 -1.25
N GLN A 138 14.56 0.55 0.04
CA GLN A 138 15.68 -0.24 0.54
C GLN A 138 15.55 -1.73 0.16
N LYS A 139 14.37 -2.34 0.35
CA LYS A 139 14.07 -3.71 -0.09
C LYS A 139 14.28 -3.88 -1.60
N GLN A 140 13.85 -2.93 -2.42
CA GLN A 140 14.10 -2.96 -3.86
C GLN A 140 15.60 -3.07 -4.17
N LYS A 141 16.44 -2.26 -3.51
CA LYS A 141 17.91 -2.30 -3.66
C LYS A 141 18.50 -3.63 -3.21
N GLU A 142 18.00 -4.21 -2.12
CA GLU A 142 18.47 -5.49 -1.58
C GLU A 142 18.13 -6.66 -2.50
N VAL A 143 16.89 -6.74 -2.98
CA VAL A 143 16.49 -7.77 -3.96
C VAL A 143 17.35 -7.64 -5.21
N GLN A 144 17.57 -6.42 -5.69
CA GLN A 144 18.42 -6.15 -6.84
C GLN A 144 19.88 -6.59 -6.59
N ALA A 145 20.46 -6.26 -5.44
CA ALA A 145 21.84 -6.60 -5.08
C ALA A 145 22.04 -8.11 -4.89
N SER A 146 21.01 -8.82 -4.40
CA SER A 146 21.03 -10.29 -4.24
C SER A 146 20.94 -11.05 -5.57
N GLY A 147 20.64 -10.37 -6.68
CA GLY A 147 20.38 -10.99 -7.97
C GLY A 147 19.01 -11.68 -8.08
N GLY A 148 18.12 -11.46 -7.11
CA GLY A 148 16.74 -11.91 -7.14
C GLY A 148 15.90 -11.15 -8.16
N ASN A 149 14.76 -11.72 -8.53
CA ASN A 149 13.75 -11.01 -9.30
C ASN A 149 12.79 -10.26 -8.36
N LEU A 150 12.18 -9.19 -8.86
CA LEU A 150 11.19 -8.41 -8.13
C LEU A 150 9.93 -8.25 -8.98
N VAL A 151 8.77 -8.58 -8.43
CA VAL A 151 7.46 -8.33 -9.01
C VAL A 151 6.73 -7.34 -8.11
N GLU A 152 6.28 -6.22 -8.67
CA GLU A 152 5.62 -5.13 -7.96
C GLU A 152 4.20 -5.00 -8.53
N ILE A 153 3.18 -5.20 -7.71
CA ILE A 153 1.77 -5.15 -8.08
C ILE A 153 1.16 -3.90 -7.46
N ASP A 154 0.99 -2.85 -8.26
CA ASP A 154 0.41 -1.57 -7.85
C ASP A 154 -1.04 -1.48 -8.30
N LEU A 155 -1.96 -1.82 -7.39
CA LEU A 155 -3.41 -1.69 -7.59
C LEU A 155 -4.00 -0.47 -6.86
N LEU A 156 -3.18 0.56 -6.61
CA LEU A 156 -3.57 1.81 -5.98
C LEU A 156 -3.40 2.96 -6.96
N ARG A 157 -4.41 3.82 -7.13
CA ARG A 157 -4.25 5.02 -7.98
C ARG A 157 -3.62 6.19 -7.22
N ALA A 158 -3.87 6.28 -5.91
CA ALA A 158 -3.28 7.31 -5.08
C ALA A 158 -1.79 7.08 -4.82
N GLY A 159 -1.06 8.17 -4.57
CA GLY A 159 0.36 8.16 -4.24
C GLY A 159 1.29 8.07 -5.46
N LYS A 160 2.59 8.12 -5.20
CA LYS A 160 3.62 8.16 -6.26
C LYS A 160 4.05 6.74 -6.63
N PRO A 161 4.15 6.40 -7.94
CA PRO A 161 4.73 5.15 -8.37
C PRO A 161 6.13 4.92 -7.78
N VAL A 162 6.47 3.65 -7.55
CA VAL A 162 7.74 3.20 -6.95
C VAL A 162 8.59 2.36 -7.88
N PHE A 163 8.17 2.20 -9.13
CA PHE A 163 8.91 1.42 -10.14
C PHE A 163 10.28 2.02 -10.45
N ARG A 164 11.17 1.19 -11.00
CA ARG A 164 12.52 1.61 -11.42
C ARG A 164 12.49 2.46 -12.69
N VAL A 165 11.47 2.28 -13.53
CA VAL A 165 11.21 3.14 -14.69
C VAL A 165 10.72 4.51 -14.22
N SER A 166 11.28 5.58 -14.79
CA SER A 166 10.94 6.95 -14.40
C SER A 166 9.44 7.25 -14.62
N PRO A 167 8.79 8.07 -13.78
CA PRO A 167 7.41 8.50 -14.01
C PRO A 167 7.18 9.13 -15.39
N GLN A 168 8.18 9.85 -15.91
CA GLN A 168 8.14 10.45 -17.24
C GLN A 168 8.12 9.41 -18.35
N ASP A 169 8.94 8.36 -18.25
CA ASP A 169 8.92 7.24 -19.21
C ASP A 169 7.65 6.42 -19.10
N LEU A 170 7.13 6.18 -17.89
CA LEU A 170 5.85 5.51 -17.70
C LEU A 170 4.72 6.29 -18.39
N ALA A 171 4.66 7.61 -18.19
CA ALA A 171 3.61 8.46 -18.77
C ALA A 171 3.73 8.61 -20.30
N SER A 172 4.93 8.62 -20.86
CA SER A 172 5.16 8.85 -22.29
C SER A 172 5.14 7.58 -23.14
N ARG A 173 5.43 6.42 -22.56
CA ARG A 173 5.61 5.16 -23.33
C ARG A 173 4.49 4.15 -23.13
N LEU A 174 3.69 4.27 -22.06
CA LEU A 174 2.59 3.36 -21.80
C LEU A 174 1.26 3.92 -22.32
N PRO A 175 0.32 3.05 -22.73
CA PRO A 175 -1.07 3.45 -22.89
C PRO A 175 -1.64 3.94 -21.55
N ALA A 176 -2.81 4.59 -21.61
CA ALA A 176 -3.56 4.98 -20.42
C ALA A 176 -3.76 3.79 -19.45
N TRP A 177 -3.51 4.04 -18.17
CA TRP A 177 -3.52 3.03 -17.11
C TRP A 177 -4.07 3.61 -15.81
N HIS A 178 -4.53 2.71 -14.94
CA HIS A 178 -4.95 2.99 -13.56
C HIS A 178 -4.13 2.21 -12.55
N TYR A 179 -3.70 1.01 -12.96
CA TYR A 179 -2.86 0.12 -12.17
C TYR A 179 -1.67 -0.33 -13.01
N LEU A 180 -0.61 -0.73 -12.33
CA LEU A 180 0.65 -1.16 -12.96
C LEU A 180 1.16 -2.42 -12.29
N VAL A 181 1.70 -3.33 -13.09
CA VAL A 181 2.55 -4.40 -12.57
C VAL A 181 3.93 -4.29 -13.19
N GLY A 182 4.96 -4.28 -12.36
CA GLY A 182 6.35 -4.28 -12.79
C GLY A 182 7.00 -5.63 -12.51
N VAL A 183 7.63 -6.23 -13.52
CA VAL A 183 8.39 -7.49 -13.38
C VAL A 183 9.85 -7.22 -13.73
N SER A 184 10.68 -7.12 -12.70
CA SER A 184 12.13 -6.97 -12.83
C SER A 184 12.81 -8.34 -12.80
N ARG A 185 13.34 -8.77 -13.96
CA ARG A 185 14.18 -9.97 -14.04
C ARG A 185 15.64 -9.55 -14.03
N ARG A 186 16.37 -9.87 -12.95
CA ARG A 186 17.75 -9.40 -12.72
C ARG A 186 17.82 -7.85 -12.75
N PRO A 187 18.94 -7.22 -12.34
CA PRO A 187 19.01 -5.75 -12.28
C PRO A 187 18.81 -5.00 -13.62
N SER A 188 18.81 -5.65 -14.79
CA SER A 188 18.93 -4.92 -16.08
C SER A 188 17.63 -4.65 -16.83
N GLN A 189 16.52 -5.33 -16.54
CA GLN A 189 15.27 -5.19 -17.30
C GLN A 189 14.05 -5.20 -16.39
N GLN A 190 13.10 -4.29 -16.66
CA GLN A 190 11.78 -4.26 -16.02
C GLN A 190 10.69 -4.27 -17.10
N ALA A 191 9.85 -5.31 -17.11
CA ALA A 191 8.65 -5.36 -17.92
C ALA A 191 7.49 -4.71 -17.16
N ILE A 192 6.71 -3.85 -17.84
CA ILE A 192 5.57 -3.16 -17.23
C ILE A 192 4.27 -3.62 -17.90
N TYR A 193 3.29 -4.00 -17.10
CA TYR A 193 1.93 -4.34 -17.52
C TYR A 193 0.98 -3.21 -17.10
N PRO A 194 0.63 -2.27 -18.00
CA PRO A 194 -0.40 -1.27 -17.74
C PRO A 194 -1.78 -1.93 -17.70
N ILE A 195 -2.58 -1.57 -16.71
CA ILE A 195 -3.93 -2.10 -16.51
C ILE A 195 -4.90 -0.93 -16.50
N HIS A 196 -5.87 -0.99 -17.40
CA HIS A 196 -6.96 -0.02 -17.47
C HIS A 196 -8.12 -0.49 -16.58
N LEU A 197 -8.75 0.42 -15.83
CA LEU A 197 -9.82 0.12 -14.87
C LEU A 197 -10.98 -0.69 -15.47
N ARG A 198 -11.33 -0.39 -16.71
CA ARG A 198 -12.39 -1.06 -17.49
C ARG A 198 -12.00 -2.45 -18.05
N LYS A 199 -10.85 -3.00 -17.69
CA LYS A 199 -10.35 -4.30 -18.16
C LYS A 199 -10.17 -5.26 -16.99
N PRO A 200 -10.30 -6.57 -17.21
CA PRO A 200 -9.87 -7.58 -16.25
C PRO A 200 -8.38 -7.42 -15.90
N LEU A 201 -8.01 -7.83 -14.68
CA LEU A 201 -6.61 -7.94 -14.28
C LEU A 201 -5.89 -8.99 -15.15
N PRO A 202 -4.62 -8.75 -15.54
CA PRO A 202 -3.92 -9.62 -16.47
C PRO A 202 -3.37 -10.89 -15.80
N LYS A 203 -3.09 -11.90 -16.63
CA LYS A 203 -2.13 -12.95 -16.28
C LYS A 203 -0.72 -12.41 -16.50
N ILE A 204 0.13 -12.47 -15.48
CA ILE A 204 1.52 -11.98 -15.55
C ILE A 204 2.51 -13.13 -15.47
N LYS A 205 3.68 -12.96 -16.08
CA LYS A 205 4.78 -13.92 -15.99
C LYS A 205 5.59 -13.68 -14.72
N ILE A 206 5.75 -14.71 -13.91
CA ILE A 206 6.59 -14.68 -12.71
C ILE A 206 7.91 -15.39 -13.01
N PRO A 207 9.03 -14.65 -12.98
CA PRO A 207 10.32 -15.22 -13.32
C PRO A 207 10.81 -16.20 -12.25
N LEU A 208 11.46 -17.28 -12.68
CA LEU A 208 12.12 -18.25 -11.79
C LEU A 208 13.64 -18.22 -11.97
N SER A 209 14.36 -19.21 -11.43
CA SER A 209 15.82 -19.24 -11.48
C SER A 209 16.35 -19.67 -12.86
N GLY A 210 17.46 -19.07 -13.28
CA GLY A 210 18.21 -19.51 -14.45
C GLY A 210 17.39 -19.47 -15.74
N ASN A 211 17.23 -20.65 -16.37
CA ASN A 211 16.45 -20.85 -17.59
C ASN A 211 15.11 -21.55 -17.33
N ASP A 212 14.71 -21.70 -16.05
CA ASP A 212 13.40 -22.26 -15.75
C ASP A 212 12.31 -21.36 -16.37
N PRO A 213 11.28 -21.94 -17.01
CA PRO A 213 10.22 -21.17 -17.62
C PRO A 213 9.45 -20.38 -16.56
N ASP A 214 9.00 -19.19 -16.95
CA ASP A 214 8.12 -18.38 -16.10
C ASP A 214 6.81 -19.13 -15.83
N VAL A 215 6.31 -18.99 -14.61
CA VAL A 215 4.96 -19.44 -14.27
C VAL A 215 3.97 -18.30 -14.46
N ALA A 216 2.71 -18.63 -14.76
CA ALA A 216 1.67 -17.63 -14.98
C ALA A 216 0.90 -17.36 -13.69
N LEU A 217 0.85 -16.11 -13.26
CA LEU A 217 0.03 -15.67 -12.13
C LEU A 217 -1.22 -14.99 -12.66
N ASP A 218 -2.39 -15.58 -12.40
CA ASP A 218 -3.69 -15.02 -12.78
C ASP A 218 -4.19 -14.05 -11.69
N LEU A 219 -3.90 -12.76 -11.88
CA LEU A 219 -4.32 -11.72 -10.94
C LEU A 219 -5.84 -11.60 -10.86
N GLN A 220 -6.56 -11.89 -11.95
CA GLN A 220 -8.03 -11.82 -11.97
C GLN A 220 -8.64 -12.96 -11.16
N ALA A 221 -8.09 -14.17 -11.25
CA ALA A 221 -8.53 -15.31 -10.47
C ALA A 221 -8.30 -15.07 -8.97
N ALA A 222 -7.11 -14.61 -8.59
CA ALA A 222 -6.79 -14.26 -7.20
C ALA A 222 -7.71 -13.14 -6.69
N PHE A 223 -7.93 -12.07 -7.48
CA PHE A 223 -8.82 -10.97 -7.11
C PHE A 223 -10.26 -11.46 -6.90
N ALA A 224 -10.76 -12.29 -7.81
CA ALA A 224 -12.12 -12.81 -7.71
C ALA A 224 -12.33 -13.64 -6.45
N LEU A 225 -11.34 -14.47 -6.06
CA LEU A 225 -11.36 -15.22 -4.81
C LEU A 225 -11.30 -14.31 -3.59
N THR A 226 -10.40 -13.31 -3.59
CA THR A 226 -10.33 -12.30 -2.53
C THR A 226 -11.69 -11.63 -2.36
N TRP A 227 -12.24 -11.10 -3.45
CA TRP A 227 -13.50 -10.39 -3.43
C TRP A 227 -14.69 -11.26 -2.97
N GLU A 228 -14.76 -12.51 -3.46
CA GLU A 228 -15.87 -13.41 -3.13
C GLU A 228 -15.83 -13.91 -1.68
N LYS A 229 -14.63 -14.24 -1.17
CA LYS A 229 -14.46 -14.83 0.16
C LYS A 229 -14.28 -13.80 1.26
N GLY A 230 -13.87 -12.58 0.91
CA GLY A 230 -13.71 -11.47 1.85
C GLY A 230 -15.01 -10.73 2.15
N PRO A 231 -14.95 -9.75 3.07
CA PRO A 231 -16.13 -9.03 3.55
C PRO A 231 -16.60 -7.92 2.60
N TYR A 232 -15.96 -7.74 1.44
CA TYR A 232 -16.07 -6.52 0.64
C TYR A 232 -17.46 -6.21 0.10
N ARG A 233 -18.32 -7.23 -0.08
CA ARG A 233 -19.74 -7.01 -0.37
C ARG A 233 -20.45 -6.18 0.70
N VAL A 234 -20.00 -6.30 1.95
CA VAL A 234 -20.61 -5.66 3.12
C VAL A 234 -19.88 -4.38 3.50
N VAL A 235 -18.55 -4.37 3.41
CA VAL A 235 -17.73 -3.24 3.87
C VAL A 235 -17.48 -2.18 2.81
N VAL A 236 -17.62 -2.50 1.52
CA VAL A 236 -17.48 -1.50 0.47
C VAL A 236 -18.75 -0.66 0.39
N ASP A 237 -18.58 0.60 0.76
CA ASP A 237 -19.57 1.65 0.56
C ASP A 237 -19.34 2.32 -0.80
N TYR A 238 -20.38 2.27 -1.64
CA TYR A 238 -20.40 2.82 -2.99
C TYR A 238 -20.96 4.25 -3.06
N ASP A 239 -21.24 4.87 -1.92
CA ASP A 239 -21.58 6.29 -1.84
C ASP A 239 -20.35 7.16 -2.14
N GLY A 240 -20.57 8.19 -2.98
CA GLY A 240 -19.52 9.08 -3.47
C GLY A 240 -18.66 8.50 -4.60
N PRO A 241 -17.61 9.22 -5.03
CA PRO A 241 -16.66 8.71 -6.00
C PRO A 241 -15.70 7.68 -5.37
N PRO A 242 -15.06 6.81 -6.17
CA PRO A 242 -13.98 5.97 -5.66
C PRO A 242 -12.76 6.83 -5.26
N PRO A 243 -11.90 6.36 -4.34
CA PRO A 243 -10.70 7.07 -3.92
C PRO A 243 -9.67 7.21 -5.06
N GLY A 244 -8.85 8.25 -4.99
CA GLY A 244 -7.91 8.60 -6.07
C GLY A 244 -8.55 9.49 -7.13
N GLU A 245 -7.73 10.03 -8.02
CA GLU A 245 -8.19 10.91 -9.09
C GLU A 245 -8.70 10.07 -10.27
N LEU A 246 -9.95 10.32 -10.67
CA LEU A 246 -10.52 9.80 -11.90
C LEU A 246 -11.09 10.96 -12.72
N PRO A 247 -10.93 10.95 -14.05
CA PRO A 247 -11.58 11.91 -14.91
C PRO A 247 -13.12 11.67 -14.91
N PRO A 248 -13.92 12.72 -15.17
CA PRO A 248 -15.39 12.67 -15.04
C PRO A 248 -16.05 11.53 -15.82
N GLU A 249 -15.54 11.17 -17.00
CA GLU A 249 -16.07 10.09 -17.82
C GLU A 249 -15.90 8.71 -17.18
N GLU A 250 -14.89 8.52 -16.34
CA GLU A 250 -14.66 7.26 -15.62
C GLU A 250 -15.45 7.18 -14.33
N ILE A 251 -15.69 8.32 -13.67
CA ILE A 251 -16.65 8.42 -12.57
C ILE A 251 -18.05 8.04 -13.07
N ALA A 252 -18.50 8.66 -14.17
CA ALA A 252 -19.80 8.36 -14.78
C ALA A 252 -19.92 6.87 -15.20
N TRP A 253 -18.83 6.28 -15.71
CA TRP A 253 -18.79 4.85 -16.00
C TRP A 253 -18.93 3.98 -14.74
N CYS A 254 -18.23 4.31 -13.65
CA CYS A 254 -18.38 3.60 -12.38
C CYS A 254 -19.83 3.68 -11.87
N GLU A 255 -20.44 4.87 -11.92
CA GLU A 255 -21.84 5.05 -11.50
C GLU A 255 -22.81 4.21 -12.32
N HIS A 256 -22.59 4.11 -13.64
CA HIS A 256 -23.40 3.28 -14.52
C HIS A 256 -23.32 1.80 -14.15
N ILE A 257 -22.11 1.28 -13.92
CA ILE A 257 -21.88 -0.12 -13.49
C ILE A 257 -22.58 -0.40 -12.16
N LEU A 258 -22.46 0.50 -11.19
CA LEU A 258 -23.08 0.34 -9.87
C LEU A 258 -24.61 0.37 -9.93
N LYS A 259 -25.20 1.23 -10.77
CA LYS A 259 -26.65 1.26 -11.03
C LYS A 259 -27.15 -0.04 -11.64
N GLN A 260 -26.43 -0.59 -12.64
CA GLN A 260 -26.78 -1.88 -13.23
C GLN A 260 -26.71 -3.04 -12.23
N ALA A 261 -25.78 -2.98 -11.29
CA ALA A 261 -25.63 -3.97 -10.22
C ALA A 261 -26.62 -3.78 -9.06
N GLY A 262 -27.44 -2.72 -9.07
CA GLY A 262 -28.36 -2.39 -7.97
C GLY A 262 -27.64 -1.94 -6.68
N LEU A 263 -26.38 -1.51 -6.80
CA LEU A 263 -25.53 -1.06 -5.71
C LEU A 263 -25.58 0.47 -5.51
N ARG A 264 -26.19 1.19 -6.46
CA ARG A 264 -26.41 2.63 -6.40
C ARG A 264 -27.74 2.97 -7.07
N LYS A 265 -28.46 3.94 -6.51
CA LYS A 265 -29.74 4.43 -7.05
C LYS A 265 -29.50 5.40 -8.22
#